data_AF-A0A2W2G044-F1
#
_entry.id   AF-A0A2W2G044-F1
#
_cell.length_a   1.000
_cell.length_b   1.000
_cell.length_c   1.000
_cell.angle_alpha   90.00
_cell.angle_beta   90.00
_cell.angle_gamma   90.00
#
_symmetry.space_group_name_H-M   'P 1'
#
loop_
_entity.id
_entity.type
_entity.pdbx_description
1 polymer ?
#
loop_
_entity_poly.entity_id
_entity_poly.type
_entity_poly.pdbx_seq_one_letter_code
_entity_poly.pdbx_strand_id
1 'polypeptide(L)'
;MISTGTDLAYKVGLDELATGNGVYITAVGRRVDGAGNYRSTLITRPDGAVMLQLRRADSAGTEIPLAPLQTIPGISYTPGSLLHLRLQVVGTFPTTLRAKAWPDGTPEPAAWQQTVTDSTPALQGAGRAGLLAYLSGTATNAPVTVNLDDLTIKRVAE
;
A
#
# COMPACT_ATOMS: atom_id res chain seq x y z
N MET A 1 9.28 -15.26 -0.11
CA MET A 1 10.58 -14.54 -0.16
C MET A 1 10.79 -13.85 1.18
N ILE A 2 12.01 -13.87 1.72
CA ILE A 2 12.44 -13.06 2.89
C ILE A 2 13.56 -12.12 2.40
N SER A 3 13.49 -10.83 2.71
CA SER A 3 14.48 -9.83 2.29
C SER A 3 14.44 -8.55 3.13
N THR A 4 15.56 -7.82 3.17
CA THR A 4 15.66 -6.42 3.61
C THR A 4 15.32 -5.44 2.48
N GLY A 5 15.33 -5.85 1.21
CA GLY A 5 14.96 -5.00 0.09
C GLY A 5 13.78 -5.61 -0.68
N THR A 6 12.67 -4.90 -0.77
CA THR A 6 11.49 -5.33 -1.53
C THR A 6 11.01 -4.23 -2.47
N ASP A 7 10.74 -4.60 -3.72
CA ASP A 7 9.93 -3.83 -4.67
C ASP A 7 8.69 -4.67 -5.00
N LEU A 8 7.52 -4.16 -4.61
CA LEU A 8 6.23 -4.80 -4.76
C LEU A 8 5.37 -3.92 -5.66
N ALA A 9 4.90 -4.47 -6.77
CA ALA A 9 3.95 -3.82 -7.67
C ALA A 9 2.76 -4.73 -7.98
N TYR A 10 1.58 -4.15 -8.16
CA TYR A 10 0.35 -4.83 -8.55
C TYR A 10 -0.64 -3.85 -9.18
N LYS A 11 -1.63 -4.39 -9.88
CA LYS A 11 -2.85 -3.69 -10.28
C LYS A 11 -3.99 -4.04 -9.34
N VAL A 12 -4.87 -3.08 -9.09
CA VAL A 12 -6.08 -3.28 -8.30
C VAL A 12 -7.30 -2.63 -8.93
N GLY A 13 -8.41 -3.34 -8.88
CA GLY A 13 -9.74 -2.82 -9.22
C GLY A 13 -10.79 -3.25 -8.20
N LEU A 14 -11.89 -2.52 -8.18
CA LEU A 14 -13.09 -2.74 -7.39
C LEU A 14 -14.29 -2.83 -8.34
N ASP A 15 -15.23 -3.72 -8.07
CA ASP A 15 -16.50 -3.83 -8.82
C ASP A 15 -17.47 -2.68 -8.51
N GLU A 16 -17.35 -2.07 -7.32
CA GLU A 16 -18.09 -0.88 -6.92
C GLU A 16 -17.30 -0.01 -5.92
N LEU A 17 -17.77 1.22 -5.69
CA LEU A 17 -17.26 2.07 -4.63
C LEU A 17 -17.97 1.73 -3.31
N ALA A 18 -17.20 1.31 -2.30
CA ALA A 18 -17.74 1.10 -0.96
C ALA A 18 -18.27 2.41 -0.35
N THR A 19 -19.37 2.33 0.41
CA THR A 19 -19.86 3.44 1.24
C THR A 19 -19.01 3.60 2.51
N GLY A 20 -19.34 4.59 3.35
CA GLY A 20 -18.63 4.83 4.62
C GLY A 20 -17.17 5.25 4.40
N ASN A 21 -16.24 4.61 5.10
CA ASN A 21 -14.81 4.91 4.96
C ASN A 21 -14.10 4.21 3.80
N GLY A 22 -14.83 3.43 2.99
CA GLY A 22 -14.31 2.88 1.74
C GLY A 22 -13.50 1.58 1.88
N VAL A 23 -12.69 1.28 0.86
CA VAL A 23 -11.84 0.08 0.78
C VAL A 23 -10.38 0.46 0.99
N TYR A 24 -9.68 -0.32 1.80
CA TYR A 24 -8.26 -0.16 2.13
C TYR A 24 -7.49 -1.32 1.50
N ILE A 25 -6.62 -1.02 0.54
CA ILE A 25 -5.77 -1.99 -0.13
C ILE A 25 -4.32 -1.74 0.29
N THR A 26 -3.76 -2.70 1.00
CA THR A 26 -2.48 -2.58 1.66
C THR A 26 -1.45 -3.48 1.00
N ALA A 27 -0.33 -2.90 0.62
CA ALA A 27 0.88 -3.64 0.28
C ALA A 27 1.84 -3.64 1.46
N VAL A 28 2.26 -4.84 1.85
CA VAL A 28 3.26 -5.06 2.88
C VAL A 28 4.58 -5.34 2.20
N GLY A 29 5.53 -4.40 2.32
CA GLY A 29 6.86 -4.53 1.72
C GLY A 29 7.84 -5.30 2.60
N ARG A 30 7.64 -5.27 3.92
CA ARG A 30 8.45 -6.02 4.89
C ARG A 30 7.66 -6.30 6.16
N ARG A 31 7.38 -7.57 6.43
CA ARG A 31 6.85 -8.09 7.70
C ARG A 31 7.95 -8.86 8.43
N VAL A 32 8.32 -8.39 9.61
CA VAL A 32 9.27 -9.06 10.50
C VAL A 32 8.47 -9.81 11.56
N ASP A 33 8.64 -11.13 11.62
CA ASP A 33 7.86 -11.99 12.50
C ASP A 33 8.06 -11.60 13.97
N GLY A 34 6.96 -11.51 14.72
CA GLY A 34 6.96 -11.05 16.11
C GLY A 34 7.17 -9.53 16.32
N ALA A 35 7.45 -8.76 15.26
CA ALA A 35 7.74 -7.33 15.39
C ALA A 35 6.69 -6.42 14.74
N GLY A 36 6.23 -6.76 13.53
CA GLY A 36 5.30 -5.90 12.79
C GLY A 36 5.64 -5.81 11.30
N ASN A 37 5.23 -4.72 10.65
CA ASN A 37 5.49 -4.54 9.23
C ASN A 37 5.55 -3.07 8.75
N TYR A 38 6.25 -2.88 7.63
CA TYR A 38 6.22 -1.68 6.79
C TYR A 38 5.27 -1.88 5.61
N ARG A 39 4.42 -0.88 5.36
CA ARG A 39 3.33 -0.98 4.39
C ARG A 39 3.00 0.35 3.71
N SER A 40 2.40 0.27 2.53
CA SER A 40 1.60 1.34 1.94
C SER A 40 0.14 0.94 1.94
N THR A 41 -0.74 1.89 2.21
CA THR A 41 -2.20 1.68 2.15
C THR A 41 -2.81 2.65 1.16
N LEU A 42 -3.38 2.11 0.09
CA LEU A 42 -4.25 2.81 -0.84
C LEU A 42 -5.68 2.76 -0.31
N ILE A 43 -6.39 3.87 -0.36
CA ILE A 43 -7.78 3.98 0.11
C ILE A 43 -8.62 4.52 -1.04
N THR A 44 -9.67 3.82 -1.41
CA THR A 44 -10.73 4.35 -2.29
C THR A 44 -11.90 4.81 -1.43
N ARG A 45 -12.42 6.00 -1.71
CA ARG A 45 -13.54 6.61 -0.98
C ARG A 45 -14.84 6.57 -1.79
N PRO A 46 -16.02 6.72 -1.15
CA PRO A 46 -17.31 6.66 -1.84
C PRO A 46 -17.48 7.71 -2.95
N ASP A 47 -16.76 8.84 -2.87
CA ASP A 47 -16.72 9.91 -3.86
C ASP A 47 -15.72 9.64 -5.00
N GLY A 48 -15.07 8.47 -5.01
CA GLY A 48 -14.03 8.10 -5.97
C GLY A 48 -12.64 8.63 -5.60
N ALA A 49 -12.47 9.40 -4.51
CA ALA A 49 -11.15 9.87 -4.14
C ALA A 49 -10.21 8.71 -3.83
N VAL A 50 -8.99 8.79 -4.38
CA VAL A 50 -7.93 7.81 -4.15
C VAL A 50 -6.88 8.45 -3.25
N MET A 51 -6.60 7.81 -2.12
CA MET A 51 -5.62 8.28 -1.13
C MET A 51 -4.54 7.25 -0.92
N LEU A 52 -3.32 7.70 -0.59
CA LEU A 52 -2.17 6.85 -0.31
C LEU A 52 -1.52 7.28 1.01
N GLN A 53 -1.06 6.31 1.78
CA GLN A 53 -0.27 6.56 2.99
C GLN A 53 0.77 5.48 3.24
N LEU A 54 1.97 5.89 3.62
CA LEU A 54 3.00 5.02 4.19
C LEU A 54 2.78 4.87 5.70
N ARG A 55 2.77 3.63 6.18
CA ARG A 55 2.54 3.27 7.58
C ARG A 55 3.53 2.20 8.02
N ARG A 56 3.73 2.09 9.32
CA ARG A 56 4.15 0.82 9.95
C ARG A 56 2.99 0.28 10.77
N ALA A 57 3.06 -0.99 11.13
CA ALA A 57 2.37 -1.46 12.32
C ALA A 57 3.26 -2.32 13.16
N ASP A 58 2.94 -2.36 14.44
CA ASP A 58 3.58 -3.25 15.39
C ASP A 58 3.03 -4.68 15.29
N SER A 59 3.48 -5.54 16.20
CA SER A 59 3.11 -6.95 16.30
C SER A 59 1.65 -7.16 16.74
N ALA A 60 1.04 -6.19 17.40
CA ALA A 60 -0.38 -6.20 17.77
C ALA A 60 -1.29 -5.74 16.61
N GLY A 61 -0.70 -5.22 15.52
CA GLY A 61 -1.42 -4.73 14.35
C GLY A 61 -1.84 -3.27 14.45
N THR A 62 -1.41 -2.55 15.49
CA THR A 62 -1.68 -1.11 15.61
C THR A 62 -0.95 -0.36 14.51
N GLU A 63 -1.72 0.33 13.67
CA GLU A 63 -1.16 1.09 12.55
C GLU A 63 -0.68 2.47 12.99
N ILE A 64 0.53 2.81 12.59
CA ILE A 64 1.21 4.07 12.91
C ILE A 64 1.56 4.74 11.58
N PRO A 65 0.99 5.93 11.29
CA PRO A 65 1.33 6.65 10.07
C PRO A 65 2.78 7.10 10.12
N LEU A 66 3.50 6.90 9.02
CA LEU A 66 4.86 7.40 8.81
C LEU A 66 4.86 8.64 7.91
N ALA A 67 3.88 8.75 7.01
CA ALA A 67 3.63 9.92 6.18
C ALA A 67 2.19 10.43 6.36
N PRO A 68 1.90 11.70 6.02
CA PRO A 68 0.52 12.20 5.95
C PRO A 68 -0.34 11.37 5.00
N LEU A 69 -1.64 11.28 5.25
CA LEU A 69 -2.58 10.71 4.29
C LEU A 69 -2.72 11.70 3.12
N GLN A 70 -2.42 11.25 1.92
CA GLN A 70 -2.39 12.10 0.73
C GLN A 70 -3.44 11.64 -0.27
N THR A 71 -4.31 12.55 -0.71
CA THR A 71 -5.12 12.33 -1.92
C THR A 71 -4.22 12.40 -3.15
N ILE A 72 -4.26 11.38 -4.00
CA ILE A 72 -3.48 11.33 -5.23
C ILE A 72 -4.15 12.23 -6.29
N PRO A 73 -3.50 13.32 -6.72
CA PRO A 73 -4.11 14.25 -7.65
C PRO A 73 -4.33 13.62 -9.03
N GLY A 74 -5.39 14.04 -9.72
CA GLY A 74 -5.70 13.58 -11.08
C GLY A 74 -6.28 12.17 -11.16
N ILE A 75 -6.60 11.55 -10.02
CA ILE A 75 -7.28 10.25 -9.97
C ILE A 75 -8.63 10.40 -9.29
N SER A 76 -9.68 10.01 -10.01
CA SER A 76 -11.00 9.73 -9.48
C SER A 76 -11.35 8.31 -9.87
N TYR A 77 -11.41 7.40 -8.89
CA TYR A 77 -11.67 5.99 -9.13
C TYR A 77 -13.08 5.79 -9.67
N THR A 78 -13.19 5.01 -10.76
CA THR A 78 -14.44 4.54 -11.30
C THR A 78 -14.50 3.01 -11.17
N PRO A 79 -15.63 2.43 -10.72
CA PRO A 79 -15.77 0.97 -10.67
C PRO A 79 -15.41 0.28 -11.98
N GLY A 80 -14.71 -0.84 -11.88
CA GLY A 80 -14.16 -1.58 -13.03
C GLY A 80 -12.87 -1.02 -13.61
N SER A 81 -12.45 0.20 -13.24
CA SER A 81 -11.11 0.71 -13.60
C SER A 81 -10.02 0.05 -12.77
N LEU A 82 -8.79 0.05 -13.30
CA LEU A 82 -7.61 -0.48 -12.64
C LEU A 82 -6.67 0.66 -12.21
N LEU A 83 -6.09 0.52 -11.02
CA LEU A 83 -5.01 1.35 -10.52
C LEU A 83 -3.76 0.50 -10.37
N HIS A 84 -2.62 1.05 -10.79
CA HIS A 84 -1.31 0.51 -10.44
C HIS A 84 -0.92 1.02 -9.06
N LEU A 85 -0.27 0.17 -8.28
CA LEU A 85 0.45 0.57 -7.08
C LEU A 85 1.84 -0.06 -7.08
N ARG A 86 2.84 0.74 -6.69
CA ARG A 86 4.19 0.29 -6.43
C ARG A 86 4.65 0.76 -5.06
N LEU A 87 5.16 -0.18 -4.26
CA LEU A 87 5.78 0.04 -2.96
C LEU A 87 7.22 -0.46 -3.02
N GLN A 88 8.14 0.34 -2.52
CA GLN A 88 9.51 -0.07 -2.30
C GLN A 88 9.93 0.17 -0.85
N VAL A 89 10.58 -0.85 -0.27
CA VAL A 89 11.12 -0.84 1.10
C VAL A 89 12.58 -1.29 1.00
N VAL A 90 13.53 -0.41 1.29
CA VAL A 90 14.97 -0.66 1.08
C VAL A 90 15.80 -0.15 2.24
N GLY A 91 16.97 -0.76 2.43
CA GLY A 91 17.92 -0.40 3.47
C GLY A 91 17.52 -0.89 4.85
N THR A 92 18.49 -0.89 5.74
CA THR A 92 18.32 -1.13 7.17
C THR A 92 19.13 -0.07 7.91
N PHE A 93 18.56 0.52 8.96
CA PHE A 93 19.19 1.60 9.74
C PHE A 93 19.66 2.83 8.93
N PRO A 94 18.76 3.60 8.30
CA PRO A 94 17.30 3.51 8.35
C PRO A 94 16.73 2.67 7.20
N THR A 95 15.46 2.27 7.34
CA THR A 95 14.68 1.74 6.22
C THR A 95 13.99 2.89 5.49
N THR A 96 14.12 2.95 4.17
CA THR A 96 13.39 3.89 3.30
C THR A 96 12.16 3.20 2.71
N LEU A 97 10.98 3.78 2.91
CA LEU A 97 9.73 3.40 2.28
C LEU A 97 9.37 4.44 1.23
N ARG A 98 8.92 4.02 0.06
CA ARG A 98 8.39 4.90 -0.98
C ARG A 98 7.28 4.23 -1.75
N ALA A 99 6.24 4.99 -2.07
CA ALA A 99 5.09 4.46 -2.78
C ALA A 99 4.54 5.47 -3.80
N LYS A 100 3.90 4.93 -4.81
CA LYS A 100 3.14 5.69 -5.81
C LYS A 100 2.03 4.83 -6.40
N ALA A 101 0.96 5.50 -6.84
CA ALA A 101 -0.18 4.91 -7.50
C ALA A 101 -0.61 5.77 -8.69
N TRP A 102 -1.11 5.13 -9.74
CA TRP A 102 -1.55 5.80 -10.97
C TRP A 102 -2.61 4.96 -11.71
N PRO A 103 -3.46 5.58 -12.55
CA PRO A 103 -4.45 4.85 -13.32
C PRO A 103 -3.81 3.94 -14.38
N ASP A 104 -4.43 2.78 -14.64
CA ASP A 104 -4.05 1.95 -15.79
C ASP A 104 -4.23 2.72 -17.11
N GLY A 105 -3.37 2.42 -18.09
CA GLY A 105 -3.29 3.18 -19.34
C GLY A 105 -2.54 4.52 -19.26
N THR A 106 -2.08 4.94 -18.07
CA THR A 106 -1.21 6.11 -17.90
C THR A 106 0.23 5.70 -17.58
N PRO A 107 1.25 6.49 -17.97
CA PRO A 107 2.64 6.16 -17.67
C PRO A 107 2.90 6.20 -16.17
N GLU A 108 3.74 5.28 -15.69
CA GLU A 108 4.22 5.27 -14.30
C GLU A 108 4.86 6.64 -13.95
N PRO A 109 4.43 7.31 -12.86
CA PRO A 109 5.03 8.57 -12.45
C PRO A 109 6.53 8.43 -12.20
N ALA A 110 7.33 9.34 -12.76
CA ALA A 110 8.78 9.34 -12.56
C ALA A 110 9.15 9.60 -11.09
N ALA A 111 8.44 10.52 -10.43
CA ALA A 111 8.62 10.83 -9.02
C ALA A 111 7.83 9.88 -8.12
N TRP A 112 8.40 9.56 -6.94
CA TRP A 112 7.66 8.92 -5.86
C TRP A 112 6.68 9.93 -5.25
N GLN A 113 5.43 9.52 -5.06
CA GLN A 113 4.39 10.39 -4.48
C GLN A 113 4.56 10.51 -2.96
N GLN A 114 4.99 9.42 -2.31
CA GLN A 114 5.38 9.42 -0.90
C GLN A 114 6.75 8.79 -0.72
N THR A 115 7.55 9.34 0.19
CA THR A 115 8.83 8.78 0.65
C THR A 115 9.02 9.13 2.12
N VAL A 116 9.44 8.16 2.92
CA VAL A 116 9.76 8.35 4.35
C VAL A 116 10.86 7.38 4.78
N THR A 117 11.67 7.79 5.75
CA THR A 117 12.64 6.92 6.43
C THR A 117 12.16 6.58 7.83
N ASP A 118 12.34 5.33 8.25
CA ASP A 118 12.01 4.87 9.60
C ASP A 118 13.13 3.98 10.17
N SER A 119 13.46 4.20 11.44
CA SER A 119 14.55 3.52 12.16
C SER A 119 14.05 2.63 13.29
N THR A 120 12.77 2.21 13.27
CA THR A 120 12.21 1.32 14.30
C THR A 120 13.07 0.07 14.41
N PRO A 121 13.77 -0.18 15.55
CA PRO A 121 14.79 -1.22 15.63
C PRO A 121 14.25 -2.61 15.27
N ALA A 122 13.06 -2.96 15.75
CA ALA A 122 12.44 -4.26 15.52
C ALA A 122 12.05 -4.53 14.04
N LEU A 123 12.04 -3.50 13.18
CA LEU A 123 11.68 -3.62 11.76
C LEU A 123 12.88 -3.55 10.80
N GLN A 124 14.11 -3.45 11.33
CA GLN A 124 15.34 -3.36 10.52
C GLN A 124 15.89 -4.74 10.09
N GLY A 125 15.17 -5.82 10.36
CA GLY A 125 15.52 -7.17 9.90
C GLY A 125 14.92 -7.51 8.53
N ALA A 126 15.31 -8.66 7.98
CA ALA A 126 14.67 -9.19 6.78
C ALA A 126 13.22 -9.61 7.08
N GLY A 127 12.32 -9.42 6.11
CA GLY A 127 10.91 -9.75 6.28
C GLY A 127 10.25 -10.29 5.02
N ARG A 128 8.99 -10.70 5.18
CA ARG A 128 8.14 -11.19 4.08
C ARG A 128 7.32 -10.04 3.50
N ALA A 129 6.93 -10.17 2.24
CA ALA A 129 6.03 -9.24 1.58
C ALA A 129 4.65 -9.88 1.35
N GLY A 130 3.62 -9.07 1.14
CA GLY A 130 2.26 -9.56 0.91
C GLY A 130 1.26 -8.44 0.64
N LEU A 131 0.00 -8.84 0.46
CA LEU A 131 -1.13 -7.94 0.23
C LEU A 131 -2.23 -8.21 1.28
N LEU A 132 -3.00 -7.18 1.59
CA LEU A 132 -4.19 -7.23 2.42
C LEU A 132 -5.24 -6.29 1.84
N ALA A 133 -6.49 -6.72 1.78
CA ALA A 133 -7.62 -5.86 1.51
C ALA A 133 -8.55 -5.82 2.73
N TYR A 134 -9.08 -4.65 3.04
CA TYR A 134 -9.99 -4.43 4.16
C TYR A 134 -11.12 -3.50 3.73
N LEU A 135 -12.35 -3.98 3.83
CA LEU A 135 -13.55 -3.16 3.71
C LEU A 135 -13.84 -2.53 5.08
N SER A 136 -14.03 -1.22 5.12
CA SER A 136 -14.39 -0.56 6.38
C SER A 136 -15.67 -1.14 6.97
N GLY A 137 -15.68 -1.37 8.29
CA GLY A 137 -16.90 -1.75 9.02
C GLY A 137 -18.02 -0.70 9.02
N THR A 138 -17.77 0.50 8.46
CA THR A 138 -18.78 1.54 8.25
C THR A 138 -19.43 1.47 6.85
N ALA A 139 -18.96 0.59 5.98
CA ALA A 139 -19.59 0.35 4.69
C ALA A 139 -20.89 -0.45 4.86
N THR A 140 -21.88 -0.13 4.05
CA THR A 140 -23.25 -0.69 4.10
C THR A 140 -23.65 -1.43 2.82
N ASN A 141 -22.80 -1.42 1.80
CA ASN A 141 -23.00 -2.06 0.50
C ASN A 141 -22.09 -3.28 0.30
N ALA A 142 -21.82 -4.06 1.35
CA ALA A 142 -21.09 -5.31 1.19
C ALA A 142 -21.94 -6.36 0.44
N PRO A 143 -21.33 -7.26 -0.36
CA PRO A 143 -19.89 -7.37 -0.62
C PRO A 143 -19.37 -6.35 -1.65
N VAL A 144 -18.10 -5.95 -1.50
CA VAL A 144 -17.34 -5.24 -2.53
C VAL A 144 -16.16 -6.14 -2.93
N THR A 145 -16.04 -6.45 -4.21
CA THR A 145 -15.01 -7.36 -4.75
C THR A 145 -13.73 -6.58 -5.06
N VAL A 146 -12.60 -7.07 -4.57
CA VAL A 146 -11.27 -6.55 -4.89
C VAL A 146 -10.58 -7.49 -5.88
N ASN A 147 -10.31 -6.99 -7.08
CA ASN A 147 -9.54 -7.69 -8.10
C ASN A 147 -8.08 -7.26 -8.00
N LEU A 148 -7.17 -8.22 -7.88
CA LEU A 148 -5.72 -8.00 -7.86
C LEU A 148 -5.10 -8.73 -9.04
N ASP A 149 -4.25 -8.05 -9.78
CA ASP A 149 -3.58 -8.63 -10.95
C ASP A 149 -2.13 -8.12 -11.08
N ASP A 150 -1.35 -8.75 -11.94
CA ASP A 150 0.04 -8.39 -12.25
C ASP A 150 0.94 -8.23 -11.00
N LEU A 151 0.69 -9.02 -9.96
CA LEU A 151 1.48 -8.98 -8.73
C LEU A 151 2.93 -9.41 -9.00
N THR A 152 3.85 -8.50 -8.75
CA THR A 152 5.29 -8.76 -8.74
C THR A 152 5.89 -8.40 -7.38
N ILE A 153 6.74 -9.29 -6.86
CA ILE A 153 7.50 -9.06 -5.64
C ILE A 153 8.96 -9.41 -5.97
N LYS A 154 9.82 -8.39 -5.97
CA LYS A 154 11.23 -8.51 -6.33
C LYS A 154 12.10 -8.09 -5.16
N ARG A 155 13.28 -8.69 -5.06
CA ARG A 155 14.33 -8.12 -4.21
C ARG A 155 14.92 -6.91 -4.90
N VAL A 156 15.28 -5.90 -4.11
CA VAL A 156 16.09 -4.78 -4.58
C VAL A 156 17.48 -4.96 -4.02
N ALA A 157 18.50 -4.81 -4.87
CA ALA A 157 19.88 -4.71 -4.39
C ALA A 157 20.00 -3.43 -3.53
N GLU A 158 20.67 -3.55 -2.40
CA GLU A 158 21.00 -2.44 -1.50
C GLU A 158 22.08 -1.53 -2.09
#